data_AF-A0A662GQY5-F1
#
_entry.id   AF-A0A662GQY5-F1
#
_cell.length_a   1.000
_cell.length_b   1.000
_cell.length_c   1.000
_cell.angle_alpha   90.00
_cell.angle_beta   90.00
_cell.angle_gamma   90.00
#
_symmetry.space_group_name_H-M   'P 1'
#
loop_
_entity.id
_entity.type
_entity.pdbx_description
1 polymer ?
#
loop_
_entity_poly.entity_id
_entity_poly.type
_entity_poly.pdbx_seq_one_letter_code
_entity_poly.pdbx_strand_id
1 'polypeptide(L)'
;MRLDLAALGIAGALAVTALLHSYAHALALMSNRNLEAWHLAEEAADQWLATGNATVEGARVVVTDLSTGEAEEYGSCAKAIGYAYTFRLRGGSLYKVEVWLCRP
;
A
#
# COMPACT_ATOMS: atom_id res chain seq x y z
N MET A 1 23.39 -8.19 46.99
CA MET A 1 22.53 -6.98 46.93
C MET A 1 22.93 -5.99 45.83
N ARG A 2 24.14 -5.41 45.81
CA ARG A 2 24.56 -4.46 44.74
C ARG A 2 24.66 -5.10 43.35
N LEU A 3 25.21 -6.31 43.28
CA LEU A 3 25.28 -7.09 42.03
C LEU A 3 23.90 -7.50 41.53
N ASP A 4 22.97 -7.85 42.43
CA ASP A 4 21.61 -8.24 42.07
C ASP A 4 20.82 -7.06 41.50
N LEU A 5 20.95 -5.87 42.10
CA LEU A 5 20.36 -4.64 41.58
C LEU A 5 20.92 -4.25 40.21
N ALA A 6 22.24 -4.41 40.01
CA ALA A 6 22.87 -4.18 38.72
C ALA A 6 22.39 -5.17 37.66
N ALA A 7 22.28 -6.46 38.01
CA ALA A 7 21.75 -7.49 37.13
C ALA A 7 20.30 -7.23 36.74
N LEU A 8 19.46 -6.75 37.68
CA LEU A 8 18.07 -6.38 37.43
C LEU A 8 17.96 -5.19 36.47
N GLY A 9 18.82 -4.18 36.64
CA GLY A 9 18.90 -3.03 35.73
C GLY A 9 19.28 -3.45 34.30
N ILE A 10 20.27 -4.34 34.17
CA ILE A 10 20.70 -4.88 32.87
C ILE A 10 19.58 -5.71 32.23
N ALA A 11 18.93 -6.59 32.99
CA ALA A 11 17.82 -7.40 32.50
C ALA A 11 16.64 -6.53 32.02
N GLY A 12 16.31 -5.47 32.77
CA GLY A 12 15.28 -4.51 32.38
C GLY A 12 15.62 -3.78 31.08
N ALA A 13 16.84 -3.28 30.94
CA ALA A 13 17.29 -2.62 29.71
C ALA A 13 17.22 -3.57 28.50
N LEU A 14 17.68 -4.82 28.65
CA LEU A 14 17.60 -5.84 27.60
C LEU A 14 16.16 -6.14 27.19
N ALA A 15 15.26 -6.30 28.16
CA ALA A 15 13.84 -6.54 27.89
C ALA A 15 13.21 -5.38 27.09
N VAL A 16 13.49 -4.13 27.47
CA VAL A 16 13.02 -2.94 26.74
C VAL A 16 13.57 -2.90 25.32
N THR A 17 14.87 -3.18 25.12
CA THR A 17 15.45 -3.22 23.77
C THR A 17 14.87 -4.33 22.90
N ALA A 18 14.58 -5.51 23.45
CA ALA A 18 13.96 -6.60 22.72
C ALA A 18 12.53 -6.24 22.27
N LEU A 19 11.76 -5.55 23.13
CA LEU A 19 10.43 -5.05 22.79
C LEU A 19 10.48 -3.99 21.69
N LEU A 20 11.38 -3.01 21.80
CA LEU A 20 11.58 -1.99 20.76
C LEU A 20 12.01 -2.59 19.43
N HIS A 21 12.94 -3.56 19.45
CA HIS A 21 13.42 -4.22 18.25
C HIS A 21 12.30 -5.02 17.56
N SER A 22 11.56 -5.82 18.31
CA SER A 22 10.44 -6.60 17.76
C SER A 22 9.32 -5.70 17.22
N TYR A 23 9.01 -4.60 17.90
CA TYR A 23 8.04 -3.62 17.43
C TYR A 23 8.50 -2.90 16.16
N ALA A 24 9.77 -2.45 16.11
CA ALA A 24 10.34 -1.81 14.92
C ALA A 24 10.38 -2.79 13.73
N HIS A 25 10.71 -4.06 13.97
CA HIS A 25 10.70 -5.09 12.93
C HIS A 25 9.28 -5.38 12.45
N ALA A 26 8.30 -5.47 13.35
CA ALA A 26 6.89 -5.60 13.00
C ALA A 26 6.37 -4.39 12.21
N LEU A 27 6.81 -3.17 12.55
CA LEU A 27 6.47 -1.94 11.83
C LEU A 27 7.11 -1.90 10.43
N ALA A 28 8.35 -2.35 10.28
CA ALA A 28 9.01 -2.48 8.98
C ALA A 28 8.34 -3.56 8.11
N LEU A 29 7.89 -4.67 8.73
CA LEU A 29 7.13 -5.74 8.08
C LEU A 29 5.69 -5.34 7.76
N MET A 30 5.13 -4.36 8.48
CA MET A 30 3.98 -3.59 8.01
C MET A 30 4.42 -2.68 6.87
N SER A 31 4.84 -3.29 5.76
CA SER A 31 4.94 -2.62 4.46
C SER A 31 3.69 -1.77 4.29
N ASN A 32 3.86 -0.47 4.04
CA ASN A 32 2.73 0.43 3.92
C ASN A 32 1.95 0.06 2.65
N ARG A 33 0.96 -0.83 2.79
CA ARG A 33 0.17 -1.38 1.69
C ARG A 33 -0.58 -0.29 0.92
N ASN A 34 -0.85 0.84 1.56
CA ASN A 34 -1.44 2.00 0.88
C ASN A 34 -0.40 2.76 0.05
N LEU A 35 0.86 2.83 0.50
CA LEU A 35 1.94 3.38 -0.31
C LEU A 35 2.26 2.50 -1.52
N GLU A 36 2.26 1.18 -1.32
CA GLU A 36 2.38 0.20 -2.40
C GLU A 36 1.21 0.32 -3.39
N ALA A 37 -0.03 0.37 -2.88
CA ALA A 37 -1.20 0.62 -3.72
C ALA A 37 -1.12 1.98 -4.46
N TRP A 38 -0.53 3.01 -3.85
CA TRP A 38 -0.35 4.31 -4.48
C TRP A 38 0.66 4.25 -5.63
N HIS A 39 1.78 3.56 -5.45
CA HIS A 39 2.73 3.31 -6.53
C HIS A 39 2.07 2.58 -7.70
N LEU A 40 1.27 1.54 -7.41
CA LEU A 40 0.52 0.81 -8.44
C LEU A 40 -0.57 1.66 -9.10
N ALA A 41 -1.15 2.63 -8.37
CA ALA A 41 -2.12 3.58 -8.94
C ALA A 41 -1.47 4.52 -9.96
N GLU A 42 -0.27 5.03 -9.67
CA GLU A 42 0.49 5.84 -10.63
C GLU A 42 0.92 5.01 -11.86
N GLU A 43 1.41 3.79 -11.64
CA GLU A 43 1.79 2.86 -12.73
C GLU A 43 0.61 2.50 -13.63
N ALA A 44 -0.53 2.10 -13.04
CA ALA A 44 -1.75 1.77 -13.77
C ALA A 44 -2.27 2.96 -14.57
N ALA A 45 -2.20 4.17 -13.99
CA ALA A 45 -2.65 5.39 -14.62
C ALA A 45 -1.80 5.76 -15.84
N ASP A 46 -0.47 5.64 -15.73
CA ASP A 46 0.45 5.94 -16.83
C ASP A 46 0.33 4.90 -17.96
N GLN A 47 0.19 3.61 -17.61
CA GLN A 47 -0.06 2.53 -18.57
C GLN A 47 -1.39 2.72 -19.31
N TRP A 48 -2.44 3.11 -18.58
CA TRP A 48 -3.76 3.37 -19.16
C TRP A 48 -3.75 4.55 -20.12
N LEU A 49 -3.01 5.62 -19.79
CA LEU A 49 -2.82 6.75 -20.70
C LEU A 49 -2.11 6.34 -21.99
N ALA A 50 -1.09 5.48 -21.89
CA ALA A 50 -0.30 5.05 -23.03
C ALA A 50 -1.00 4.04 -23.94
N THR A 51 -1.73 3.09 -23.35
CA THR A 51 -2.24 1.89 -24.07
C THR A 51 -3.75 1.72 -24.02
N GLY A 52 -4.44 2.46 -23.15
CA GLY A 52 -5.85 2.20 -22.83
C GLY A 52 -6.09 0.97 -21.96
N ASN A 53 -5.05 0.34 -21.41
CA ASN A 53 -5.15 -0.79 -20.49
C ASN A 53 -4.50 -0.43 -19.15
N ALA A 54 -5.16 -0.76 -18.03
CA ALA A 54 -4.69 -0.49 -16.67
C ALA A 54 -4.39 -1.78 -15.87
N THR A 55 -4.13 -2.91 -16.55
CA THR A 55 -3.88 -4.19 -15.88
C THR A 55 -2.50 -4.20 -15.23
N VAL A 56 -2.49 -4.36 -13.91
CA VAL A 56 -1.27 -4.46 -13.09
C VAL A 56 -1.34 -5.76 -12.26
N GLU A 57 -0.23 -6.49 -12.20
CA GLU A 57 -0.16 -7.77 -11.47
C GLU A 57 -0.40 -7.56 -9.97
N GLY A 58 -1.18 -8.46 -9.36
CA GLY A 58 -1.46 -8.39 -7.91
C GLY A 58 -2.37 -7.24 -7.50
N ALA A 59 -3.06 -6.60 -8.45
CA ALA A 59 -3.99 -5.51 -8.15
C ALA A 59 -5.29 -5.61 -8.93
N ARG A 60 -6.34 -5.01 -8.36
CA ARG A 60 -7.56 -4.65 -9.08
C ARG A 60 -7.53 -3.16 -9.32
N VAL A 61 -7.81 -2.75 -10.55
CA VAL A 61 -7.82 -1.35 -10.97
C VAL A 61 -9.21 -0.99 -11.49
N VAL A 62 -9.73 0.16 -11.11
CA VAL A 62 -10.96 0.73 -11.69
C VAL A 62 -10.65 2.13 -12.18
N VAL A 63 -10.90 2.38 -13.47
CA VAL A 63 -10.76 3.70 -14.09
C VAL A 63 -12.14 4.26 -14.32
N THR A 64 -12.44 5.38 -13.68
CA THR A 64 -13.75 6.05 -13.77
C THR A 64 -13.61 7.39 -14.47
N ASP A 65 -14.34 7.61 -15.57
CA ASP A 65 -14.51 8.95 -16.13
C ASP A 65 -15.44 9.74 -15.22
N LEU A 66 -14.93 10.79 -14.59
CA LEU A 66 -15.72 11.60 -13.66
C LEU A 66 -16.75 12.49 -14.36
N SER A 67 -16.64 12.64 -15.68
CA SER A 67 -17.52 13.46 -16.51
C SER A 67 -18.78 12.69 -16.92
N THR A 68 -18.62 11.40 -17.26
CA THR A 68 -19.71 10.53 -17.71
C THR A 68 -20.20 9.56 -16.62
N GLY A 69 -19.35 9.28 -15.62
CA GLY A 69 -19.59 8.27 -14.59
C GLY A 69 -19.32 6.83 -15.07
N GLU A 70 -18.84 6.64 -16.29
CA GLU A 70 -18.49 5.33 -16.82
C GLU A 70 -17.23 4.80 -16.15
N ALA A 71 -17.20 3.50 -15.85
CA ALA A 71 -16.09 2.84 -15.17
C ALA A 71 -15.64 1.59 -15.92
N GLU A 72 -14.33 1.46 -16.08
CA GLU A 72 -13.66 0.30 -16.64
C GLU A 72 -12.88 -0.42 -15.54
N GLU A 73 -13.02 -1.73 -15.44
CA GLU A 73 -12.37 -2.53 -14.40
C GLU A 73 -11.33 -3.48 -15.01
N TYR A 74 -10.16 -3.55 -14.37
CA TYR A 74 -9.03 -4.38 -14.76
C TYR A 74 -8.58 -5.24 -13.59
N GLY A 75 -8.31 -6.52 -13.86
CA GLY A 75 -7.91 -7.49 -12.84
C GLY A 75 -9.06 -7.90 -11.91
N SER A 76 -8.72 -8.58 -10.82
CA SER A 76 -9.71 -8.99 -9.82
C SER A 76 -9.05 -9.13 -8.45
N CYS A 77 -9.81 -8.87 -7.39
CA CYS A 77 -9.31 -8.95 -6.02
C CYS A 77 -10.27 -9.72 -5.13
N ALA A 78 -9.86 -10.91 -4.66
CA ALA A 78 -10.64 -11.63 -3.65
C ALA A 78 -10.57 -10.93 -2.28
N LYS A 79 -9.41 -10.36 -1.93
CA LYS A 79 -9.21 -9.61 -0.69
C LYS A 79 -8.19 -8.50 -0.89
N ALA A 80 -8.65 -7.26 -0.73
CA ALA A 80 -7.78 -6.09 -0.73
C ALA A 80 -7.02 -5.95 0.59
N ILE A 81 -5.72 -5.67 0.50
CA ILE A 81 -4.83 -5.41 1.64
C ILE A 81 -4.29 -3.98 1.66
N GLY A 82 -4.51 -3.22 0.59
CA GLY A 82 -4.18 -1.80 0.46
C GLY A 82 -5.09 -1.12 -0.56
N TYR A 83 -5.23 0.19 -0.45
CA TYR A 83 -6.02 0.99 -1.38
C TYR A 83 -5.36 2.35 -1.61
N ALA A 84 -5.38 2.80 -2.86
CA ALA A 84 -5.03 4.16 -3.23
C ALA A 84 -5.76 4.55 -4.51
N TYR A 85 -5.69 5.84 -4.85
CA TYR A 85 -6.20 6.35 -6.11
C TYR A 85 -5.33 7.51 -6.59
N THR A 86 -5.40 7.77 -7.89
CA THR A 86 -4.81 8.95 -8.53
C THR A 86 -5.77 9.49 -9.60
N PHE A 87 -5.43 10.64 -10.18
CA PHE A 87 -6.20 11.25 -11.26
C PHE A 87 -5.36 11.48 -12.50
N ARG A 88 -5.98 11.35 -13.68
CA ARG A 88 -5.37 11.68 -14.97
C ARG A 88 -6.34 12.42 -15.88
N LEU A 89 -5.79 13.29 -16.71
CA LEU A 89 -6.52 13.95 -17.79
C LEU A 89 -6.26 13.20 -19.10
N ARG A 90 -7.32 12.85 -19.82
CA ARG A 90 -7.23 12.24 -21.15
C ARG A 90 -8.33 12.81 -22.05
N GLY A 91 -7.95 13.37 -23.19
CA GLY A 91 -8.93 13.94 -24.14
C GLY A 91 -9.80 15.08 -23.57
N GLY A 92 -9.36 15.76 -22.52
CA GLY A 92 -10.13 16.84 -21.85
C GLY A 92 -11.06 16.39 -20.73
N SER A 93 -11.21 15.07 -20.51
CA SER A 93 -11.96 14.50 -19.38
C SER A 93 -11.03 14.14 -18.22
N LEU A 94 -11.56 14.22 -17.00
CA LEU A 94 -10.87 13.83 -15.77
C LEU A 94 -11.24 12.40 -15.38
N TYR A 95 -10.22 11.55 -15.22
CA TYR A 95 -10.36 10.16 -14.84
C TYR A 95 -9.80 9.92 -13.45
N LYS A 96 -10.53 9.17 -12.64
CA LYS A 96 -10.07 8.63 -11.35
C LYS A 96 -9.60 7.20 -11.57
N VAL A 97 -8.35 6.92 -11.23
CA VAL A 97 -7.77 5.58 -11.29
C VAL A 97 -7.64 5.07 -9.87
N GLU A 98 -8.45 4.08 -9.51
CA GLU A 98 -8.50 3.46 -8.19
C GLU A 98 -7.80 2.12 -8.23
N VAL A 99 -6.99 1.84 -7.23
CA VAL A 99 -6.23 0.59 -7.13
C VAL A 99 -6.41 -0.04 -5.76
N TRP A 100 -6.76 -1.33 -5.77
CA TRP A 100 -6.75 -2.20 -4.62
C TRP A 100 -5.61 -3.20 -4.77
N LEU A 101 -4.64 -3.12 -3.86
CA LEU A 101 -3.57 -4.11 -3.76
C LEU A 101 -4.16 -5.43 -3.23
N CYS A 102 -3.94 -6.51 -3.96
CA CYS A 102 -4.45 -7.82 -3.63
C CYS A 102 -3.42 -8.64 -2.87
N ARG A 103 -3.92 -9.49 -1.98
CA ARG A 103 -3.07 -10.53 -1.39
C ARG A 103 -2.75 -11.57 -2.45
N PRO A 104 -1.48 -11.99 -2.62
CA PRO A 104 -1.16 -13.18 -3.42
C PRO A 104 -1.80 -14.44 -2.83
#